data_AF-A0A2N0THE9-F1
#
_entry.id   AF-A0A2N0THE9-F1
#
_cell.length_a   1.000
_cell.length_b   1.000
_cell.length_c   1.000
_cell.angle_alpha   90.00
_cell.angle_beta   90.00
_cell.angle_gamma   90.00
#
_symmetry.space_group_name_H-M   'P 1'
#
loop_
_entity.id
_entity.type
_entity.pdbx_description
1 polymer ?
#
loop_
_entity_poly.entity_id
_entity_poly.type
_entity_poly.pdbx_seq_one_letter_code
_entity_poly.pdbx_strand_id
1 'polypeptide(L)'
;MTDTHISQTSDGELVAEYRYELADPEHTPVTVTYHVTPDMRAHLTVAYPGGDTGAADLPAFGIEWELPGRYDRLRYYGPGPEETYRDRKQGGKLGIWNTTAEQSTAPYLMVQETGNHENVRWLEAIDDQGHGLRVTQHGDRHFAASLLPWNTYMIEAARRHEDLPKPRHTYLRLLAAQMGVGGDDSWGAPIHEAYRLPAGRPLTLDVALELI
;
A
#
# COMPACT_ATOMS: atom_id res chain seq x y z
N MET A 1 5.54 -2.66 -21.90
CA MET A 1 6.85 -2.00 -22.06
C MET A 1 7.23 -1.38 -20.73
N THR A 2 8.49 -1.51 -20.31
CA THR A 2 9.02 -0.82 -19.12
C THR A 2 10.05 0.21 -19.56
N ASP A 3 9.89 1.45 -19.15
CA ASP A 3 10.82 2.55 -19.45
C ASP A 3 11.31 3.18 -18.14
N THR A 4 12.54 3.67 -18.14
CA THR A 4 13.14 4.29 -16.96
C THR A 4 13.95 5.51 -17.39
N HIS A 5 13.57 6.66 -16.86
CA HIS A 5 14.24 7.92 -17.12
C HIS A 5 14.75 8.51 -15.80
N ILE A 6 16.03 8.83 -15.73
CA ILE A 6 16.64 9.49 -14.58
C ILE A 6 17.24 10.80 -15.07
N SER A 7 16.86 11.89 -14.42
CA SER A 7 17.38 13.23 -14.69
C SER A 7 17.77 13.94 -13.40
N GLN A 8 18.61 14.97 -13.53
CA GLN A 8 18.99 15.84 -12.44
C GLN A 8 18.52 17.26 -12.76
N THR A 9 17.88 17.93 -11.82
CA THR A 9 17.44 19.32 -11.97
C THR A 9 18.63 20.27 -11.81
N SER A 10 18.46 21.53 -12.26
CA SER A 10 19.50 22.58 -12.05
C SER A 10 19.84 22.80 -10.59
N ASP A 11 18.91 22.48 -9.69
CA ASP A 11 18.99 22.73 -8.26
C ASP A 11 19.59 21.52 -7.51
N GLY A 12 20.02 20.49 -8.26
CA GLY A 12 20.72 19.31 -7.75
C GLY A 12 19.81 18.16 -7.33
N GLU A 13 18.50 18.28 -7.51
CA GLU A 13 17.53 17.23 -7.20
C GLU A 13 17.56 16.13 -8.26
N LEU A 14 17.30 14.89 -7.85
CA LEU A 14 17.24 13.73 -8.75
C LEU A 14 15.80 13.32 -8.98
N VAL A 15 15.38 13.25 -10.24
CA VAL A 15 14.07 12.73 -10.64
C VAL A 15 14.28 11.38 -11.32
N ALA A 16 13.75 10.31 -10.73
CA ALA A 16 13.68 8.99 -11.35
C ALA A 16 12.23 8.65 -11.68
N GLU A 17 11.93 8.50 -12.96
CA GLU A 17 10.64 8.08 -13.47
C GLU A 17 10.75 6.65 -14.00
N TYR A 18 9.86 5.78 -13.50
CA TYR A 18 9.68 4.42 -13.96
C TYR A 18 8.27 4.26 -14.49
N ARG A 19 8.15 3.84 -15.74
CA ARG A 19 6.86 3.58 -16.38
C ARG A 19 6.73 2.11 -16.73
N TYR A 20 5.63 1.49 -16.36
CA TYR A 20 5.29 0.12 -16.73
C TYR A 20 3.84 0.04 -17.21
N GLU A 21 3.47 -1.08 -17.83
CA GLU A 21 2.11 -1.32 -18.32
C GLU A 21 1.46 -2.44 -17.50
N LEU A 22 0.18 -2.26 -17.19
CA LEU A 22 -0.62 -3.31 -16.59
C LEU A 22 -0.87 -4.43 -17.61
N ALA A 23 -1.11 -5.64 -17.11
CA ALA A 23 -1.45 -6.80 -17.93
C ALA A 23 -2.95 -6.83 -18.29
N ASP A 24 -3.49 -5.70 -18.71
CA ASP A 24 -4.86 -5.54 -19.22
C ASP A 24 -4.85 -5.40 -20.76
N PRO A 25 -6.00 -5.56 -21.45
CA PRO A 25 -6.05 -5.50 -22.91
C PRO A 25 -5.55 -4.18 -23.52
N GLU A 26 -5.69 -3.08 -22.78
CA GLU A 26 -5.29 -1.73 -23.21
C GLU A 26 -3.84 -1.38 -22.86
N HIS A 27 -3.11 -2.29 -22.18
CA HIS A 27 -1.76 -2.05 -21.70
C HIS A 27 -1.63 -0.73 -20.93
N THR A 28 -2.53 -0.50 -19.97
CA THR A 28 -2.66 0.78 -19.27
C THR A 28 -1.34 1.17 -18.61
N PRO A 29 -0.76 2.35 -18.93
CA PRO A 29 0.52 2.77 -18.38
C PRO A 29 0.38 3.28 -16.94
N VAL A 30 1.27 2.85 -16.06
CA VAL A 30 1.43 3.37 -14.69
C VAL A 30 2.80 4.00 -14.57
N THR A 31 2.83 5.19 -13.96
CA THR A 31 4.07 5.94 -13.73
C THR A 31 4.38 5.99 -12.24
N VAL A 32 5.63 5.66 -11.89
CA VAL A 32 6.21 5.80 -10.55
C VAL A 32 7.31 6.84 -10.65
N THR A 33 7.18 7.95 -9.93
CA THR A 33 8.16 9.04 -9.91
C THR A 33 8.71 9.20 -8.51
N TYR A 34 10.04 9.14 -8.39
CA TYR A 34 10.77 9.54 -7.20
C TYR A 34 11.45 10.87 -7.47
N HIS A 35 11.16 11.86 -6.64
CA HIS A 35 11.88 13.13 -6.62
C HIS A 35 12.70 13.22 -5.33
N VAL A 36 14.02 13.14 -5.45
CA VAL A 36 14.95 13.05 -4.33
C VAL A 36 15.70 14.37 -4.19
N THR A 37 15.59 14.99 -3.02
CA THR A 37 16.25 16.25 -2.69
C THR A 37 17.68 16.01 -2.19
N PRO A 38 18.57 17.03 -2.21
CA PRO A 38 19.94 16.89 -1.73
C PRO A 38 20.09 16.52 -0.25
N ASP A 39 19.07 16.75 0.58
CA ASP A 39 19.01 16.35 1.99
C ASP A 39 18.47 14.92 2.19
N MET A 40 18.40 14.12 1.12
CA MET A 40 18.00 12.71 1.12
C MET A 40 16.54 12.45 1.52
N ARG A 41 15.67 13.48 1.44
CA ARG A 41 14.22 13.28 1.43
C ARG A 41 13.80 12.87 0.02
N ALA A 42 12.78 12.03 -0.08
CA ALA A 42 12.21 11.65 -1.37
C ALA A 42 10.72 11.88 -1.38
N HIS A 43 10.19 12.30 -2.53
CA HIS A 43 8.78 12.42 -2.79
C HIS A 43 8.41 11.35 -3.82
N LEU A 44 7.51 10.45 -3.43
CA LEU A 44 7.03 9.36 -4.27
C LEU A 44 5.63 9.68 -4.78
N THR A 45 5.48 9.64 -6.10
CA THR A 45 4.18 9.64 -6.78
C THR A 45 4.00 8.33 -7.55
N VAL A 46 2.89 7.62 -7.31
CA VAL A 46 2.47 6.48 -8.15
C VAL A 46 1.13 6.83 -8.78
N ALA A 47 1.11 6.98 -10.10
CA ALA A 47 -0.04 7.48 -10.84
C ALA A 47 -0.62 6.43 -11.79
N TYR A 48 -1.88 6.09 -11.55
CA TYR A 48 -2.74 5.36 -12.49
C TYR A 48 -3.65 6.35 -13.22
N PRO A 49 -3.62 6.39 -14.56
CA PRO A 49 -4.39 7.37 -15.33
C PRO A 49 -5.89 7.04 -15.42
N GLY A 50 -6.30 5.83 -15.04
CA GLY A 50 -7.60 5.27 -15.38
C GLY A 50 -7.50 4.41 -16.65
N GLY A 51 -8.22 3.29 -16.66
CA GLY A 51 -8.35 2.39 -17.80
C GLY A 51 -9.69 2.56 -18.53
N ASP A 52 -10.08 1.54 -19.29
CA ASP A 52 -11.40 1.51 -19.93
C ASP A 52 -12.53 1.50 -18.88
N THR A 53 -13.58 2.26 -19.15
CA THR A 53 -14.81 2.32 -18.34
C THR A 53 -15.58 1.00 -18.30
N GLY A 54 -15.34 0.10 -19.26
CA GLY A 54 -15.90 -1.26 -19.28
C GLY A 54 -15.09 -2.30 -18.50
N ALA A 55 -13.90 -1.95 -17.99
CA ALA A 55 -13.06 -2.86 -17.23
C ALA A 55 -13.62 -3.12 -15.82
N ALA A 56 -13.26 -4.27 -15.24
CA ALA A 56 -13.62 -4.61 -13.87
C ALA A 56 -13.03 -3.61 -12.86
N ASP A 57 -13.68 -3.44 -11.71
CA ASP A 57 -13.16 -2.62 -10.62
C ASP A 57 -11.77 -3.12 -10.16
N LEU A 58 -10.91 -2.18 -9.75
CA LEU A 58 -9.62 -2.51 -9.18
C LEU A 58 -9.78 -3.04 -7.75
N PRO A 59 -9.09 -4.13 -7.36
CA PRO A 59 -9.09 -4.58 -5.97
C PRO A 59 -8.35 -3.58 -5.06
N ALA A 60 -7.20 -3.11 -5.51
CA ALA A 60 -6.37 -2.10 -4.85
C ALA A 60 -5.45 -1.45 -5.88
N PHE A 61 -4.93 -0.26 -5.55
CA PHE A 61 -3.89 0.40 -6.34
C PHE A 61 -2.85 1.07 -5.43
N GLY A 62 -1.57 0.85 -5.71
CA GLY A 62 -0.45 1.38 -4.94
C GLY A 62 0.87 0.70 -5.26
N ILE A 63 1.75 0.61 -4.26
CA ILE A 63 3.07 -0.02 -4.34
C ILE A 63 3.32 -0.91 -3.13
N GLU A 64 4.07 -2.00 -3.32
CA GLU A 64 4.51 -2.90 -2.26
C GLU A 64 6.03 -2.99 -2.33
N TRP A 65 6.70 -2.80 -1.18
CA TRP A 65 8.14 -2.92 -1.05
C TRP A 65 8.51 -4.12 -0.21
N GLU A 66 9.46 -4.91 -0.70
CA GLU A 66 10.18 -5.89 0.10
C GLU A 66 11.26 -5.17 0.92
N LEU A 67 11.19 -5.28 2.23
CA LEU A 67 12.13 -4.71 3.18
C LEU A 67 12.95 -5.82 3.87
N PRO A 68 14.20 -5.52 4.28
CA PRO A 68 14.94 -6.42 5.16
C PRO A 68 14.11 -6.79 6.39
N GLY A 69 14.06 -8.08 6.75
CA GLY A 69 13.18 -8.59 7.81
C GLY A 69 13.42 -8.02 9.22
N ARG A 70 14.49 -7.23 9.44
CA ARG A 70 14.71 -6.47 10.68
C ARG A 70 13.75 -5.29 10.84
N TYR A 71 13.17 -4.78 9.74
CA TYR A 71 12.20 -3.69 9.77
C TYR A 71 10.80 -4.28 9.95
N ASP A 72 10.56 -4.82 11.14
CA ASP A 72 9.35 -5.57 11.48
C ASP A 72 8.38 -4.81 12.37
N ARG A 73 8.74 -3.61 12.83
CA ARG A 73 7.87 -2.77 13.66
C ARG A 73 7.18 -1.72 12.82
N LEU A 74 5.87 -1.63 12.96
CA LEU A 74 5.06 -0.58 12.37
C LEU A 74 4.54 0.34 13.46
N ARG A 75 4.87 1.63 13.34
CA ARG A 75 4.26 2.69 14.13
C ARG A 75 3.57 3.66 13.19
N TYR A 76 2.30 3.97 13.41
CA TYR A 76 1.55 4.80 12.46
C TYR A 76 0.53 5.70 13.14
N TYR A 77 0.20 6.81 12.49
CA TYR A 77 -0.90 7.70 12.88
C TYR A 77 -2.08 7.54 11.93
N GLY A 78 -3.16 6.97 12.45
CA GLY A 78 -4.37 6.69 11.68
C GLY A 78 -5.46 5.99 12.51
N PRO A 79 -6.56 5.57 11.88
CA PRO A 79 -7.53 4.63 12.43
C PRO A 79 -6.89 3.29 12.87
N GLY A 80 -7.21 2.83 14.07
CA GLY A 80 -6.71 1.57 14.62
C GLY A 80 -7.28 1.25 16.01
N PRO A 81 -6.69 0.28 16.76
CA PRO A 81 -5.49 -0.49 16.37
C PRO A 81 -5.77 -1.62 15.38
N GLU A 82 -7.01 -2.07 15.28
CA GLU A 82 -7.39 -3.17 14.38
C GLU A 82 -7.32 -2.75 12.91
N GLU A 83 -7.27 -3.74 12.02
CA GLU A 83 -7.36 -3.51 10.59
C GLU A 83 -8.65 -2.77 10.19
N THR A 84 -8.55 -1.90 9.19
CA THR A 84 -9.66 -1.11 8.67
C THR A 84 -9.68 -1.18 7.15
N TYR A 85 -10.88 -1.19 6.59
CA TYR A 85 -11.12 -1.20 5.15
C TYR A 85 -12.11 -0.11 4.79
N ARG A 86 -12.21 0.21 3.51
CA ARG A 86 -12.97 1.36 3.01
C ARG A 86 -14.42 1.42 3.51
N ASP A 87 -15.08 0.27 3.59
CA ASP A 87 -16.44 0.06 4.11
C ASP A 87 -16.49 -0.40 5.58
N ARG A 88 -15.35 -0.75 6.16
CA ARG A 88 -15.20 -1.27 7.54
C ARG A 88 -14.11 -0.50 8.29
N LYS A 89 -14.28 0.82 8.44
CA LYS A 89 -13.33 1.68 9.18
C LYS A 89 -13.91 2.48 10.34
N GLN A 90 -15.24 2.51 10.49
CA GLN A 90 -15.88 3.30 11.55
C GLN A 90 -15.55 2.83 12.98
N GLY A 91 -15.12 1.58 13.14
CA GLY A 91 -14.64 1.05 14.42
C GLY A 91 -13.22 1.50 14.80
N GLY A 92 -12.43 2.00 13.85
CA GLY A 92 -11.05 2.44 14.08
C GLY A 92 -11.00 3.81 14.74
N LYS A 93 -10.32 3.92 15.88
CA LYS A 93 -10.08 5.21 16.54
C LYS A 93 -8.85 5.87 15.93
N LEU A 94 -8.93 7.18 15.70
CA LEU A 94 -7.76 7.95 15.29
C LEU A 94 -6.75 8.02 16.46
N GLY A 95 -5.53 7.54 16.23
CA GLY A 95 -4.50 7.49 17.25
C GLY A 95 -3.14 7.11 16.68
N ILE A 96 -2.12 7.10 17.53
CA ILE A 96 -0.80 6.57 17.20
C ILE A 96 -0.74 5.15 17.74
N TRP A 97 -0.53 4.19 16.85
CA TRP A 97 -0.52 2.77 17.16
C TRP A 97 0.85 2.18 16.88
N ASN A 98 1.17 1.08 17.58
CA ASN A 98 2.41 0.33 17.39
C ASN A 98 2.04 -1.15 17.28
N THR A 99 2.64 -1.84 16.32
CA THR A 99 2.44 -3.27 16.06
C THR A 99 3.72 -3.84 15.42
N THR A 100 3.75 -5.14 15.19
CA THR A 100 4.75 -5.80 14.36
C THR A 100 4.12 -6.37 13.09
N ALA A 101 4.94 -6.71 12.09
CA ALA A 101 4.48 -7.37 10.88
C ALA A 101 3.67 -8.65 11.20
N GLU A 102 4.15 -9.45 12.17
CA GLU A 102 3.44 -10.64 12.65
C GLU A 102 2.10 -10.29 13.31
N GLN A 103 2.07 -9.31 14.21
CA GLN A 103 0.85 -8.89 14.91
C GLN A 103 -0.20 -8.25 13.97
N SER A 104 0.25 -7.65 12.86
CA SER A 104 -0.62 -7.13 11.80
C SER A 104 -1.30 -8.21 10.96
N THR A 105 -0.89 -9.48 11.08
CA THR A 105 -1.56 -10.59 10.41
C THR A 105 -2.72 -11.09 11.25
N ALA A 106 -3.95 -10.90 10.79
CA ALA A 106 -5.12 -11.42 11.47
C ALA A 106 -5.18 -12.95 11.37
N PRO A 107 -5.53 -13.65 12.46
CA PRO A 107 -5.54 -15.11 12.51
C PRO A 107 -6.83 -15.70 11.87
N TYR A 108 -7.14 -15.28 10.63
CA TYR A 108 -8.25 -15.86 9.87
C TYR A 108 -8.03 -17.35 9.65
N LEU A 109 -9.11 -18.16 9.66
CA LEU A 109 -9.00 -19.62 9.48
C LEU A 109 -8.38 -19.99 8.13
N MET A 110 -8.82 -19.30 7.07
CA MET A 110 -8.18 -19.33 5.76
C MET A 110 -7.31 -18.09 5.64
N VAL A 111 -6.10 -18.25 5.11
CA VAL A 111 -5.24 -17.11 4.81
C VAL A 111 -5.90 -16.26 3.72
N GLN A 112 -5.94 -14.96 3.95
CA GLN A 112 -6.60 -13.99 3.08
C GLN A 112 -6.01 -12.59 3.34
N GLU A 113 -6.43 -11.62 2.52
CA GLU A 113 -6.11 -10.20 2.69
C GLU A 113 -6.34 -9.72 4.14
N THR A 114 -5.34 -9.05 4.73
CA THR A 114 -5.31 -8.72 6.16
C THR A 114 -4.40 -7.50 6.46
N GLY A 115 -4.63 -6.85 7.60
CA GLY A 115 -3.68 -5.92 8.21
C GLY A 115 -3.65 -4.54 7.59
N ASN A 116 -4.61 -4.20 6.73
CA ASN A 116 -4.74 -2.88 6.14
C ASN A 116 -5.17 -1.84 7.18
N HIS A 117 -4.60 -0.65 7.10
CA HIS A 117 -5.05 0.52 7.85
C HIS A 117 -5.39 1.65 6.86
N GLU A 118 -6.65 2.07 6.83
CA GLU A 118 -7.16 3.18 6.01
C GLU A 118 -6.77 4.54 6.58
N ASN A 119 -6.76 5.58 5.75
CA ASN A 119 -6.59 6.98 6.18
C ASN A 119 -5.33 7.24 7.05
N VAL A 120 -4.22 6.56 6.74
CA VAL A 120 -2.93 6.77 7.40
C VAL A 120 -2.38 8.14 7.01
N ARG A 121 -1.87 8.86 8.02
CA ARG A 121 -1.27 10.19 7.87
C ARG A 121 0.25 10.13 7.79
N TRP A 122 0.83 9.27 8.62
CA TRP A 122 2.23 8.88 8.54
C TRP A 122 2.40 7.49 9.14
N LEU A 123 3.44 6.78 8.72
CA LEU A 123 3.92 5.55 9.32
C LEU A 123 5.44 5.51 9.37
N GLU A 124 5.94 4.65 10.23
CA GLU A 124 7.35 4.31 10.45
C GLU A 124 7.46 2.78 10.38
N ALA A 125 8.21 2.26 9.42
CA ALA A 125 8.61 0.85 9.34
C ALA A 125 10.06 0.75 9.81
N ILE A 126 10.26 0.25 11.02
CA ILE A 126 11.51 0.42 11.78
C ILE A 126 11.99 -0.89 12.42
N ASP A 127 13.27 -0.91 12.78
CA ASP A 127 13.88 -1.97 13.59
C ASP A 127 13.66 -1.73 15.10
N ASP A 128 14.27 -2.57 15.94
CA ASP A 128 14.16 -2.49 17.39
C ASP A 128 14.91 -1.30 18.01
N GLN A 129 15.77 -0.64 17.25
CA GLN A 129 16.50 0.57 17.62
C GLN A 129 15.82 1.85 17.13
N GLY A 130 14.80 1.73 16.27
CA GLY A 130 14.04 2.84 15.71
C GLY A 130 14.55 3.34 14.36
N HIS A 131 15.52 2.65 13.74
CA HIS A 131 15.99 2.99 12.40
C HIS A 131 15.08 2.39 11.34
N GLY A 132 14.89 3.07 10.21
CA GLY A 132 14.10 2.56 9.09
C GLY A 132 13.60 3.63 8.16
N LEU A 133 12.33 3.52 7.78
CA LEU A 133 11.67 4.38 6.81
C LEU A 133 10.44 5.04 7.43
N ARG A 134 10.36 6.35 7.34
CA ARG A 134 9.15 7.13 7.58
C ARG A 134 8.48 7.48 6.26
N VAL A 135 7.18 7.23 6.20
CA VAL A 135 6.29 7.62 5.09
C VAL A 135 5.26 8.59 5.62
N THR A 136 5.13 9.76 5.01
CA THR A 136 4.15 10.78 5.40
C THR A 136 3.28 11.12 4.19
N GLN A 137 1.99 11.30 4.40
CA GLN A 137 1.10 11.75 3.33
C GLN A 137 1.57 13.08 2.74
N HIS A 138 1.29 13.31 1.47
CA HIS A 138 1.48 14.62 0.87
C HIS A 138 0.13 15.35 0.74
N GLY A 139 0.09 16.61 1.17
CA GLY A 139 -1.13 17.40 1.24
C GLY A 139 -2.23 16.78 2.11
N ASP A 140 -3.48 16.86 1.63
CA ASP A 140 -4.67 16.38 2.34
C ASP A 140 -5.12 14.97 1.95
N ARG A 141 -4.35 14.28 1.09
CA ARG A 141 -4.69 12.92 0.63
C ARG A 141 -4.05 11.88 1.55
N HIS A 142 -4.88 11.24 2.36
CA HIS A 142 -4.45 10.07 3.12
C HIS A 142 -4.18 8.86 2.20
N PHE A 143 -3.37 7.92 2.68
CA PHE A 143 -3.12 6.63 2.03
C PHE A 143 -3.56 5.49 2.94
N ALA A 144 -3.65 4.27 2.40
CA ALA A 144 -3.79 3.06 3.21
C ALA A 144 -2.48 2.29 3.26
N ALA A 145 -2.22 1.56 4.34
CA ALA A 145 -0.97 0.83 4.49
C ALA A 145 -1.09 -0.45 5.29
N SER A 146 -0.21 -1.40 5.02
CA SER A 146 0.03 -2.59 5.82
C SER A 146 1.53 -2.93 5.85
N LEU A 147 1.97 -3.55 6.94
CA LEU A 147 3.29 -4.18 7.05
C LEU A 147 3.07 -5.64 7.43
N LEU A 148 3.47 -6.57 6.56
CA LEU A 148 3.23 -8.01 6.74
C LEU A 148 4.51 -8.82 6.53
N PRO A 149 4.62 -10.05 7.06
CA PRO A 149 5.80 -10.89 6.86
C PRO A 149 5.74 -11.68 5.54
N TRP A 150 4.64 -11.56 4.80
CA TRP A 150 4.39 -12.18 3.50
C TRP A 150 3.83 -11.15 2.51
N ASN A 151 4.21 -11.28 1.24
CA ASN A 151 3.69 -10.43 0.19
C ASN A 151 2.31 -10.90 -0.29
N THR A 152 1.66 -10.05 -1.09
CA THR A 152 0.32 -10.33 -1.63
C THR A 152 0.23 -11.67 -2.37
N TYR A 153 1.28 -12.08 -3.12
CA TYR A 153 1.30 -13.36 -3.85
C TYR A 153 1.38 -14.58 -2.91
N MET A 154 2.13 -14.48 -1.81
CA MET A 154 2.26 -15.55 -0.82
C MET A 154 0.95 -15.74 -0.04
N ILE A 155 0.27 -14.63 0.29
CA ILE A 155 -1.04 -14.65 0.95
C ILE A 155 -2.08 -15.32 0.04
N GLU A 156 -2.13 -14.92 -1.24
CA GLU A 156 -3.06 -15.50 -2.23
C GLU A 156 -2.84 -17.00 -2.45
N ALA A 157 -1.58 -17.45 -2.42
CA ALA A 157 -1.23 -18.85 -2.68
C ALA A 157 -1.52 -19.79 -1.49
N ALA A 158 -1.62 -19.27 -0.27
CA ALA A 158 -1.78 -20.07 0.95
C ALA A 158 -3.27 -20.28 1.30
N ARG A 159 -3.63 -21.49 1.73
CA ARG A 159 -4.98 -21.78 2.26
C ARG A 159 -5.00 -21.89 3.78
N ARG A 160 -3.89 -22.32 4.37
CA ARG A 160 -3.70 -22.47 5.82
C ARG A 160 -2.44 -21.71 6.24
N HIS A 161 -2.37 -21.33 7.51
CA HIS A 161 -1.20 -20.65 8.05
C HIS A 161 0.06 -21.50 7.94
N GLU A 162 -0.06 -22.83 8.07
CA GLU A 162 1.08 -23.75 7.90
C GLU A 162 1.64 -23.80 6.47
N ASP A 163 0.87 -23.35 5.47
CA ASP A 163 1.31 -23.31 4.06
C ASP A 163 2.18 -22.08 3.77
N LEU A 164 2.19 -21.09 4.66
CA LEU A 164 2.99 -19.87 4.51
C LEU A 164 4.49 -20.18 4.68
N PRO A 165 5.36 -19.64 3.81
CA PRO A 165 6.79 -19.84 3.93
C PRO A 165 7.31 -19.18 5.21
N LYS A 166 8.39 -19.70 5.78
CA LYS A 166 9.04 -19.03 6.91
C LYS A 166 9.44 -17.58 6.52
N PRO A 167 9.01 -16.56 7.28
CA PRO A 167 9.35 -15.17 6.98
C PRO A 167 10.85 -14.93 6.90
N ARG A 168 11.26 -14.14 5.90
CA ARG A 168 12.65 -13.67 5.70
C ARG A 168 12.75 -12.15 5.52
N HIS A 169 11.67 -11.57 5.03
CA HIS A 169 11.51 -10.16 4.75
C HIS A 169 10.21 -9.67 5.37
N THR A 170 10.04 -8.36 5.39
CA THR A 170 8.75 -7.73 5.63
C THR A 170 8.33 -6.99 4.37
N TYR A 171 7.03 -6.83 4.21
CA TYR A 171 6.42 -6.28 3.01
C TYR A 171 5.59 -5.08 3.42
N LEU A 172 6.06 -3.88 3.09
CA LEU A 172 5.37 -2.63 3.33
C LEU A 172 4.55 -2.30 2.10
N ARG A 173 3.22 -2.35 2.24
CA ARG A 173 2.29 -1.98 1.18
C ARG A 173 1.75 -0.58 1.46
N LEU A 174 1.81 0.29 0.45
CA LEU A 174 1.24 1.63 0.45
C LEU A 174 0.23 1.72 -0.68
N LEU A 175 -1.03 2.02 -0.36
CA LEU A 175 -2.12 2.05 -1.31
C LEU A 175 -2.71 3.45 -1.42
N ALA A 176 -2.91 3.90 -2.67
CA ALA A 176 -3.76 5.05 -2.95
C ALA A 176 -5.21 4.74 -2.52
N ALA A 177 -5.66 3.50 -2.78
CA ALA A 177 -6.93 2.99 -2.31
C ALA A 177 -7.02 1.46 -2.40
N GLN A 178 -7.92 0.89 -1.61
CA GLN A 178 -8.40 -0.49 -1.69
C GLN A 178 -9.93 -0.47 -1.72
N MET A 179 -10.55 -1.41 -2.45
CA MET A 179 -12.01 -1.54 -2.43
C MET A 179 -12.51 -2.02 -1.07
N GLY A 180 -13.82 -1.89 -0.82
CA GLY A 180 -14.46 -2.45 0.37
C GLY A 180 -14.37 -3.98 0.44
N VAL A 181 -14.64 -4.56 1.61
CA VAL A 181 -14.71 -6.01 1.81
C VAL A 181 -16.06 -6.58 1.39
N GLY A 182 -17.14 -5.82 1.57
CA GLY A 182 -18.52 -6.30 1.39
C GLY A 182 -19.00 -7.15 2.58
N GLY A 183 -19.82 -8.16 2.28
CA GLY A 183 -20.31 -9.12 3.29
C GLY A 183 -21.82 -9.08 3.57
N ASP A 184 -22.64 -8.49 2.68
CA ASP A 184 -24.11 -8.64 2.74
C ASP A 184 -24.51 -10.13 2.65
N ASP A 185 -23.83 -10.87 1.77
CA ASP A 185 -23.74 -12.33 1.78
C ASP A 185 -22.35 -12.78 1.31
N SER A 186 -22.11 -14.10 1.36
CA SER A 186 -20.84 -14.71 0.91
C SER A 186 -21.02 -15.61 -0.32
N TRP A 187 -22.09 -15.42 -1.10
CA TRP A 187 -22.44 -16.27 -2.26
C TRP A 187 -22.90 -15.49 -3.51
N GLY A 188 -22.74 -14.17 -3.54
CA GLY A 188 -22.88 -13.38 -4.77
C GLY A 188 -23.07 -11.88 -4.61
N ALA A 189 -23.35 -11.38 -3.40
CA ALA A 189 -23.52 -9.95 -3.18
C ALA A 189 -22.21 -9.18 -3.45
N PRO A 190 -22.23 -8.15 -4.31
CA PRO A 190 -21.05 -7.33 -4.55
C PRO A 190 -20.87 -6.28 -3.46
N ILE A 191 -19.68 -5.70 -3.41
CA ILE A 191 -19.39 -4.49 -2.63
C ILE A 191 -20.34 -3.36 -3.06
N HIS A 192 -20.84 -2.57 -2.11
CA HIS A 192 -21.69 -1.41 -2.44
C HIS A 192 -20.92 -0.38 -3.25
N GLU A 193 -21.62 0.30 -4.17
CA GLU A 193 -21.00 1.22 -5.15
C GLU A 193 -20.07 2.28 -4.53
N ALA A 194 -20.43 2.80 -3.36
CA ALA A 194 -19.64 3.81 -2.65
C ALA A 194 -18.24 3.34 -2.23
N TYR A 195 -18.01 2.03 -2.18
CA TYR A 195 -16.75 1.43 -1.73
C TYR A 195 -16.00 0.68 -2.83
N ARG A 196 -16.49 0.73 -4.07
CA ARG A 196 -15.80 0.17 -5.25
C ARG A 196 -14.67 1.08 -5.73
N LEU A 197 -13.79 0.54 -6.56
CA LEU A 197 -12.75 1.28 -7.27
C LEU A 197 -12.90 1.11 -8.79
N PRO A 198 -13.73 1.94 -9.44
CA PRO A 198 -13.91 1.86 -10.89
C PRO A 198 -12.58 2.07 -11.63
N ALA A 199 -12.21 1.13 -12.50
CA ALA A 199 -10.98 1.19 -13.28
C ALA A 199 -10.89 2.44 -14.17
N GLY A 200 -12.01 2.96 -14.65
CA GLY A 200 -12.04 4.20 -15.43
C GLY A 200 -11.68 5.48 -14.65
N ARG A 201 -11.35 5.40 -13.35
CA ARG A 201 -11.01 6.57 -12.53
C ARG A 201 -9.51 6.61 -12.22
N PRO A 202 -8.85 7.78 -12.37
CA PRO A 202 -7.45 7.91 -12.00
C PRO A 202 -7.25 7.75 -10.49
N LEU A 203 -6.12 7.17 -10.11
CA LEU A 203 -5.69 7.01 -8.72
C LEU A 203 -4.24 7.48 -8.58
N THR A 204 -3.93 8.11 -7.45
CA THR A 204 -2.58 8.61 -7.18
C THR A 204 -2.22 8.33 -5.72
N LEU A 205 -1.15 7.58 -5.50
CA LEU A 205 -0.45 7.54 -4.22
C LEU A 205 0.59 8.66 -4.23
N ASP A 206 0.54 9.52 -3.23
CA ASP A 206 1.37 10.71 -3.14
C ASP A 206 1.90 10.86 -1.70
N VAL A 207 3.19 10.57 -1.49
CA VAL A 207 3.80 10.46 -0.15
C VAL A 207 5.24 10.96 -0.11
N ALA A 208 5.64 11.53 1.02
CA ALA A 208 7.03 11.86 1.34
C ALA A 208 7.70 10.72 2.11
N LEU A 209 8.96 10.47 1.81
CA LEU A 209 9.81 9.41 2.33
C LEU A 209 11.03 10.03 3.01
N GLU A 210 11.37 9.53 4.19
CA GLU A 210 12.54 9.93 4.96
C GLU A 210 13.14 8.71 5.64
N LEU A 211 14.45 8.52 5.51
CA LEU A 211 15.18 7.52 6.31
C LEU A 211 15.36 8.07 7.72
N ILE A 212 15.07 7.24 8.72
CA ILE A 212 15.17 7.58 10.15
C ILE A 212 16.05 6.59 10.90
#